data_AF-A0AAJ1U376-F1
#
_entry.id   AF-A0AAJ1U376-F1
#
_cell.length_a   1.000
_cell.length_b   1.000
_cell.length_c   1.000
_cell.angle_alpha   90.00
_cell.angle_beta   90.00
_cell.angle_gamma   90.00
#
_symmetry.space_group_name_H-M   'P 1'
#
loop_
_entity.id
_entity.type
_entity.pdbx_description
1 polymer ?
#
loop_
_entity_poly.entity_id
_entity_poly.type
_entity_poly.pdbx_seq_one_letter_code
_entity_poly.pdbx_strand_id
1 'polypeptide(L)'
;MGSPGLKKAAAKMRDAGVDETAVEVFAHYYRLLEHGETGMIAEDTIEPLDMPALADVDVDEAAAAEALAATVVIKLNGGLGTSMGMDRAKSLLCVRKGLSFLDIIARQTLRLRERYDARVPLVFMNSFRTSADTLAALERYDALPVDGLPLEFLQNKEPKLRVSDLEPVEFAGDPDLEWCPPGHGDIYTALLGTGLLDEMIAQGYRYAFVSNSDNLGAVADPRVAGWFASSGAPFAIEAVRRTASDRKGGHFARRSSDGRIILRETAQTRDEDKDALADLDRHRFMSTNNLWFDLHAMKKTLTERQGVLGLPLIRNVKNVDPADSSTEKVVQIETAMGAAIEVFEGAQTIEVGRDRFIPVKTTNDLLVLRSDIYAIGDDFVLDQVATDVPFVDLDGDVYKLVGDFDRRFPEGAPSLKEATALRVRGDWTFGKGVTVKGEVELDEAPSAQRLDPGTVLGG
;
A
#
# COMPACT_ATOMS: atom_id res chain seq x y z
N MET A 1 19.21 -6.56 -29.96
CA MET A 1 18.02 -6.11 -30.74
C MET A 1 16.79 -6.70 -30.08
N GLY A 2 15.77 -5.89 -29.76
CA GLY A 2 14.55 -6.36 -29.09
C GLY A 2 13.66 -7.21 -30.01
N SER A 3 12.84 -8.07 -29.42
CA SER A 3 11.82 -8.85 -30.14
C SER A 3 10.76 -7.96 -30.80
N PRO A 4 10.00 -8.48 -31.78
CA PRO A 4 8.92 -7.71 -32.41
C PRO A 4 7.90 -7.14 -31.41
N GLY A 5 7.50 -7.92 -30.40
CA GLY A 5 6.57 -7.48 -29.35
C GLY A 5 7.13 -6.34 -28.50
N LEU A 6 8.39 -6.42 -28.07
CA LEU A 6 9.06 -5.33 -27.35
C LEU A 6 9.12 -4.05 -28.17
N LYS A 7 9.45 -4.13 -29.46
CA LYS A 7 9.48 -2.96 -30.34
C LYS A 7 8.11 -2.30 -30.47
N LYS A 8 7.04 -3.09 -30.62
CA LYS A 8 5.65 -2.59 -30.68
C LYS A 8 5.22 -1.94 -29.37
N ALA A 9 5.49 -2.60 -28.23
CA ALA A 9 5.14 -2.07 -26.91
C ALA A 9 5.89 -0.77 -26.60
N ALA A 10 7.20 -0.71 -26.85
CA ALA A 10 7.99 0.49 -26.65
C ALA A 10 7.59 1.63 -27.59
N ALA A 11 7.22 1.34 -28.85
CA ALA A 11 6.66 2.34 -29.75
C ALA A 11 5.33 2.89 -29.21
N LYS A 12 4.41 1.99 -28.80
CA LYS A 12 3.12 2.36 -28.20
C LYS A 12 3.29 3.25 -26.97
N MET A 13 4.25 2.96 -26.09
CA MET A 13 4.58 3.80 -24.93
C MET A 13 5.07 5.20 -25.34
N ARG A 14 5.99 5.29 -26.30
CA ARG A 14 6.51 6.58 -26.78
C ARG A 14 5.42 7.41 -27.48
N ASP A 15 4.59 6.78 -28.31
CA ASP A 15 3.46 7.43 -28.97
C ASP A 15 2.44 7.97 -27.97
N ALA A 16 2.33 7.34 -26.80
CA ALA A 16 1.48 7.77 -25.68
C ALA A 16 2.16 8.78 -24.73
N GLY A 17 3.39 9.23 -25.04
CA GLY A 17 4.13 10.22 -24.25
C GLY A 17 4.70 9.70 -22.93
N VAL A 18 4.90 8.40 -22.79
CA VAL A 18 5.55 7.83 -21.60
C VAL A 18 7.03 8.21 -21.57
N ASP A 19 7.56 8.54 -20.39
CA ASP A 19 8.96 8.93 -20.20
C ASP A 19 9.93 7.85 -20.69
N GLU A 20 11.06 8.26 -21.29
CA GLU A 20 12.02 7.32 -21.88
C GLU A 20 12.66 6.41 -20.81
N THR A 21 12.83 6.90 -19.58
CA THR A 21 13.31 6.07 -18.45
C THR A 21 12.33 4.93 -18.18
N ALA A 22 11.03 5.22 -18.17
CA ALA A 22 10.00 4.21 -17.98
C ALA A 22 9.94 3.21 -19.15
N VAL A 23 10.18 3.68 -20.39
CA VAL A 23 10.29 2.79 -21.57
C VAL A 23 11.50 1.84 -21.45
N GLU A 24 12.66 2.33 -20.99
CA GLU A 24 13.85 1.51 -20.77
C GLU A 24 13.66 0.50 -19.62
N VAL A 25 13.03 0.93 -18.52
CA VAL A 25 12.67 0.05 -17.39
C VAL A 25 11.69 -1.04 -17.83
N PHE A 26 10.63 -0.68 -18.56
CA PHE A 26 9.72 -1.65 -19.15
C PHE A 26 10.46 -2.62 -20.08
N ALA A 27 11.35 -2.12 -20.94
CA ALA A 27 12.13 -2.95 -21.85
C ALA A 27 13.06 -3.93 -21.12
N HIS A 28 13.61 -3.54 -19.97
CA HIS A 28 14.35 -4.45 -19.11
C HIS A 28 13.46 -5.61 -18.62
N TYR A 29 12.30 -5.29 -18.03
CA TYR A 29 11.40 -6.30 -17.48
C TYR A 29 10.73 -7.19 -18.54
N TYR A 30 10.42 -6.62 -19.70
CA TYR A 30 9.93 -7.38 -20.85
C TYR A 30 10.94 -8.47 -21.25
N ARG A 31 12.25 -8.15 -21.26
CA ARG A 31 13.28 -9.16 -21.56
C ARG A 31 13.32 -10.26 -20.50
N LEU A 32 13.20 -9.93 -19.21
CA LEU A 32 13.12 -10.95 -18.15
C LEU A 32 11.92 -11.88 -18.35
N LEU A 33 10.76 -11.30 -18.71
CA LEU A 33 9.56 -12.04 -19.04
C LEU A 33 9.77 -13.01 -20.22
N GLU A 34 10.49 -12.60 -21.26
CA GLU A 34 10.84 -13.47 -22.41
C GLU A 34 11.74 -14.65 -22.02
N HIS A 35 12.57 -14.49 -21.00
CA HIS A 35 13.49 -15.54 -20.53
C HIS A 35 12.83 -16.50 -19.52
N GLY A 36 11.54 -16.30 -19.20
CA GLY A 36 10.77 -17.22 -18.36
C GLY A 36 11.05 -17.08 -16.86
N GLU A 37 11.55 -15.93 -16.41
CA GLU A 37 11.75 -15.64 -14.99
C GLU A 37 10.43 -15.80 -14.22
N THR A 38 10.46 -16.64 -13.18
CA THR A 38 9.26 -16.97 -12.38
C THR A 38 9.17 -16.17 -11.07
N GLY A 39 10.30 -15.63 -10.60
CA GLY A 39 10.36 -14.84 -9.35
C GLY A 39 10.21 -15.65 -8.06
N MET A 40 10.22 -16.99 -8.11
CA MET A 40 10.05 -17.87 -6.96
C MET A 40 11.30 -17.90 -6.07
N ILE A 41 11.12 -17.86 -4.75
CA ILE A 41 12.19 -17.84 -3.76
C ILE A 41 12.05 -19.05 -2.83
N ALA A 42 13.01 -19.97 -2.92
CA ALA A 42 12.99 -21.22 -2.18
C ALA A 42 13.36 -21.01 -0.71
N GLU A 43 12.74 -21.78 0.19
CA GLU A 43 13.04 -21.72 1.63
C GLU A 43 14.51 -22.06 1.95
N ASP A 44 15.14 -22.95 1.20
CA ASP A 44 16.55 -23.35 1.40
C ASP A 44 17.57 -22.32 0.91
N THR A 45 17.12 -21.25 0.24
CA THR A 45 17.96 -20.14 -0.22
C THR A 45 17.95 -18.94 0.72
N ILE A 46 17.19 -19.03 1.82
CA ILE A 46 16.94 -17.92 2.73
C ILE A 46 17.05 -18.35 4.19
N GLU A 47 17.38 -17.39 5.03
CA GLU A 47 17.44 -17.54 6.49
C GLU A 47 16.43 -16.57 7.13
N PRO A 48 15.77 -16.94 8.24
CA PRO A 48 14.94 -16.03 9.00
C PRO A 48 15.68 -14.74 9.38
N LEU A 49 15.00 -13.60 9.33
CA LEU A 49 15.55 -12.31 9.74
C LEU A 49 15.08 -11.93 11.15
N ASP A 50 16.00 -11.46 11.98
CA ASP A 50 15.69 -10.72 13.21
C ASP A 50 16.00 -9.23 13.03
N MET A 51 15.37 -8.38 13.86
CA MET A 51 15.48 -6.92 13.74
C MET A 51 15.27 -6.23 15.09
N PRO A 52 15.82 -5.01 15.29
CA PRO A 52 15.52 -4.22 16.47
C PRO A 52 14.05 -3.79 16.49
N ALA A 53 13.50 -3.61 17.69
CA ALA A 53 12.19 -2.99 17.88
C ALA A 53 12.34 -1.50 18.18
N LEU A 54 11.50 -0.67 17.58
CA LEU A 54 11.46 0.78 17.84
C LEU A 54 11.22 1.09 19.33
N ALA A 55 10.51 0.21 20.04
CA ALA A 55 10.29 0.32 21.47
C ALA A 55 11.60 0.27 22.29
N ASP A 56 12.63 -0.41 21.78
CA ASP A 56 13.93 -0.60 22.42
C ASP A 56 15.00 0.39 21.91
N VAL A 57 14.66 1.25 20.96
CA VAL A 57 15.54 2.27 20.41
C VAL A 57 15.31 3.60 21.12
N ASP A 58 16.38 4.14 21.70
CA ASP A 58 16.40 5.50 22.22
C ASP A 58 16.75 6.49 21.10
N VAL A 59 15.90 7.50 20.91
CA VAL A 59 16.06 8.52 19.87
C VAL A 59 15.86 9.87 20.53
N ASP A 60 16.92 10.69 20.52
CA ASP A 60 16.87 12.05 21.03
C ASP A 60 15.77 12.87 20.33
N GLU A 61 14.98 13.62 21.09
CA GLU A 61 13.83 14.35 20.57
C GLU A 61 14.23 15.44 19.55
N ALA A 62 15.38 16.09 19.73
CA ALA A 62 15.85 17.10 18.79
C ALA A 62 16.32 16.44 17.49
N ALA A 63 17.05 15.32 17.56
CA ALA A 63 17.42 14.53 16.40
C ALA A 63 16.20 13.98 15.64
N ALA A 64 15.17 13.53 16.37
CA ALA A 64 13.90 13.09 15.80
C ALA A 64 13.17 14.21 15.04
N ALA A 65 13.11 15.41 15.63
CA ALA A 65 12.51 16.58 15.01
C ALA A 65 13.30 17.06 13.77
N GLU A 66 14.64 17.08 13.85
CA GLU A 66 15.51 17.45 12.73
C GLU A 66 15.36 16.46 11.56
N ALA A 67 15.38 15.16 11.83
CA ALA A 67 15.18 14.14 10.82
C ALA A 67 13.80 14.25 10.16
N LEU A 68 12.75 14.51 10.95
CA LEU A 68 11.41 14.74 10.43
C LEU A 68 11.35 15.99 9.54
N ALA A 69 12.01 17.09 9.94
CA ALA A 69 12.05 18.32 9.14
C ALA A 69 12.76 18.11 7.78
N ALA A 70 13.71 17.18 7.72
CA ALA A 70 14.39 16.77 6.50
C ALA A 70 13.64 15.68 5.68
N THR A 71 12.40 15.34 6.06
CA THR A 71 11.62 14.25 5.43
C THR A 71 10.48 14.77 4.54
N VAL A 72 10.36 14.16 3.36
CA VAL A 72 9.17 14.25 2.49
C VAL A 72 8.27 13.04 2.69
N VAL A 73 6.96 13.24 2.81
CA VAL A 73 5.97 12.18 2.91
C VAL A 73 5.37 11.90 1.54
N ILE A 74 5.45 10.65 1.09
CA ILE A 74 4.85 10.18 -0.16
C ILE A 74 3.77 9.14 0.14
N LYS A 75 2.55 9.38 -0.35
CA LYS A 75 1.44 8.43 -0.21
C LYS A 75 1.13 7.77 -1.54
N LEU A 76 1.14 6.45 -1.57
CA LEU A 76 0.73 5.68 -2.74
C LEU A 76 -0.79 5.77 -2.91
N ASN A 77 -1.24 6.32 -4.03
CA ASN A 77 -2.64 6.62 -4.28
C ASN A 77 -3.05 6.34 -5.76
N GLY A 78 -2.30 5.49 -6.46
CA GLY A 78 -2.62 5.09 -7.83
C GLY A 78 -3.74 4.06 -7.96
N GLY A 79 -4.09 3.37 -6.86
CA GLY A 79 -5.06 2.28 -6.83
C GLY A 79 -6.52 2.74 -6.74
N LEU A 80 -7.37 2.11 -7.53
CA LEU A 80 -8.82 2.23 -7.43
C LEU A 80 -9.39 1.28 -6.37
N GLY A 81 -10.52 1.63 -5.77
CA GLY A 81 -11.26 0.75 -4.86
C GLY A 81 -12.16 -0.28 -5.56
N THR A 82 -11.77 -0.79 -6.73
CA THR A 82 -12.66 -1.61 -7.60
C THR A 82 -13.16 -2.89 -6.92
N SER A 83 -12.33 -3.54 -6.10
CA SER A 83 -12.73 -4.73 -5.34
C SER A 83 -13.88 -4.46 -4.36
N MET A 84 -14.05 -3.20 -3.97
CA MET A 84 -15.08 -2.68 -3.08
C MET A 84 -16.17 -1.90 -3.84
N GLY A 85 -16.19 -1.98 -5.18
CA GLY A 85 -17.19 -1.34 -6.03
C GLY A 85 -17.00 0.16 -6.26
N MET A 86 -15.80 0.70 -6.03
CA MET A 86 -15.49 2.11 -6.29
C MET A 86 -14.92 2.30 -7.71
N ASP A 87 -15.33 3.39 -8.35
CA ASP A 87 -14.84 3.87 -9.64
C ASP A 87 -13.79 4.98 -9.52
N ARG A 88 -13.44 5.38 -8.29
CA ARG A 88 -12.47 6.44 -7.96
C ARG A 88 -11.34 5.95 -7.06
N ALA A 89 -10.41 6.86 -6.75
CA ALA A 89 -9.33 6.64 -5.80
C ALA A 89 -9.86 6.07 -4.48
N LYS A 90 -9.27 4.97 -4.00
CA LYS A 90 -9.70 4.32 -2.75
C LYS A 90 -9.57 5.25 -1.55
N SER A 91 -8.60 6.18 -1.59
CA SER A 91 -8.38 7.16 -0.53
C SER A 91 -9.56 8.10 -0.28
N LEU A 92 -10.51 8.21 -1.22
CA LEU A 92 -11.74 8.99 -1.06
C LEU A 92 -12.83 8.26 -0.26
N LEU A 93 -12.65 6.98 0.04
CA LEU A 93 -13.58 6.24 0.88
C LEU A 93 -13.68 6.87 2.27
N CYS A 94 -14.90 7.21 2.69
CA CYS A 94 -15.17 7.68 4.04
C CYS A 94 -14.96 6.54 5.05
N VAL A 95 -14.05 6.76 5.99
CA VAL A 95 -13.58 5.72 6.92
C VAL A 95 -13.96 5.98 8.36
N ARG A 96 -14.03 7.25 8.77
CA ARG A 96 -14.33 7.58 10.18
C ARG A 96 -14.88 8.99 10.30
N LYS A 97 -16.00 9.14 11.01
CA LYS A 97 -16.64 10.45 11.31
C LYS A 97 -16.82 11.35 10.06
N GLY A 98 -17.15 10.76 8.92
CA GLY A 98 -17.33 11.48 7.65
C GLY A 98 -16.04 11.94 6.97
N LEU A 99 -14.86 11.57 7.50
CA LEU A 99 -13.56 11.81 6.89
C LEU A 99 -13.16 10.64 6.01
N SER A 100 -12.60 10.94 4.83
CA SER A 100 -11.94 9.94 3.98
C SER A 100 -10.52 9.60 4.46
N PHE A 101 -9.87 8.61 3.84
CA PHE A 101 -8.44 8.40 4.10
C PHE A 101 -7.64 9.66 3.76
N LEU A 102 -7.97 10.28 2.62
CA LEU A 102 -7.29 11.48 2.13
C LEU A 102 -7.43 12.65 3.12
N ASP A 103 -8.62 12.81 3.71
CA ASP A 103 -8.86 13.79 4.78
C ASP A 103 -7.98 13.55 6.00
N ILE A 104 -7.93 12.31 6.47
CA ILE A 104 -7.16 11.95 7.65
C ILE A 104 -5.68 12.17 7.40
N ILE A 105 -5.15 11.71 6.26
CA ILE A 105 -3.75 11.89 5.86
C ILE A 105 -3.38 13.38 5.79
N ALA A 106 -4.20 14.20 5.12
CA ALA A 106 -3.96 15.63 5.01
C ALA A 106 -3.86 16.29 6.38
N ARG A 107 -4.79 15.98 7.28
CA ARG A 107 -4.84 16.56 8.62
C ARG A 107 -3.73 16.04 9.53
N GLN A 108 -3.37 14.76 9.44
CA GLN A 108 -2.21 14.19 10.11
C GLN A 108 -0.94 14.97 9.75
N THR A 109 -0.71 15.22 8.44
CA THR A 109 0.45 16.02 8.02
C THR A 109 0.39 17.44 8.55
N LEU A 110 -0.74 18.14 8.45
CA LEU A 110 -0.85 19.51 8.96
C LEU A 110 -0.60 19.60 10.48
N ARG A 111 -1.13 18.65 11.24
CA ARG A 111 -0.88 18.56 12.70
C ARG A 111 0.57 18.25 13.03
N LEU A 112 1.23 17.45 12.20
CA LEU A 112 2.65 17.17 12.33
C LEU A 112 3.50 18.42 12.07
N ARG A 113 3.15 19.21 11.05
CA ARG A 113 3.79 20.50 10.76
C ARG A 113 3.66 21.48 11.94
N GLU A 114 2.46 21.62 12.48
CA GLU A 114 2.19 22.47 13.65
C GLU A 114 2.98 22.04 14.88
N ARG A 115 3.01 20.73 15.18
CA ARG A 115 3.65 20.19 16.38
C ARG A 115 5.17 20.32 16.37
N TYR A 116 5.80 20.14 15.21
CA TYR A 116 7.26 20.11 15.07
C TYR A 116 7.85 21.34 14.39
N ASP A 117 7.03 22.35 14.06
CA ASP A 117 7.43 23.55 13.33
C ASP A 117 8.25 23.22 12.07
N ALA A 118 7.74 22.26 11.29
CA ALA A 118 8.45 21.66 10.16
C ALA A 118 7.59 21.68 8.88
N ARG A 119 8.22 21.83 7.70
CA ARG A 119 7.51 21.91 6.40
C ARG A 119 6.82 20.60 5.99
N VAL A 120 7.40 19.44 6.32
CA VAL A 120 6.93 18.08 5.98
C VAL A 120 6.04 18.02 4.72
N PRO A 121 6.61 18.07 3.51
CA PRO A 121 5.83 18.02 2.27
C PRO A 121 5.04 16.71 2.17
N LEU A 122 3.80 16.80 1.71
CA LEU A 122 2.95 15.64 1.43
C LEU A 122 2.72 15.58 -0.08
N VAL A 123 3.14 14.47 -0.68
CA VAL A 123 3.03 14.22 -2.12
C VAL A 123 2.31 12.91 -2.36
N PHE A 124 1.37 12.90 -3.30
CA PHE A 124 0.62 11.70 -3.69
C PHE A 124 1.17 11.14 -5.00
N MET A 125 1.51 9.84 -4.99
CA MET A 125 1.75 9.11 -6.23
C MET A 125 0.41 8.65 -6.79
N ASN A 126 -0.12 9.42 -7.73
CA ASN A 126 -1.40 9.17 -8.37
C ASN A 126 -1.22 8.40 -9.67
N SER A 127 -2.32 7.81 -10.16
CA SER A 127 -2.41 7.29 -11.52
C SER A 127 -3.25 8.23 -12.37
N PHE A 128 -3.24 8.00 -13.68
CA PHE A 128 -4.15 8.66 -14.62
C PHE A 128 -5.64 8.46 -14.27
N ARG A 129 -5.98 7.49 -13.42
CA ARG A 129 -7.34 7.23 -12.94
C ARG A 129 -7.67 7.86 -11.59
N THR A 130 -6.68 8.36 -10.84
CA THR A 130 -6.88 8.87 -9.47
C THR A 130 -6.49 10.33 -9.27
N SER A 131 -5.71 10.92 -10.19
CA SER A 131 -5.21 12.30 -10.08
C SER A 131 -6.34 13.35 -9.93
N ALA A 132 -7.26 13.43 -10.90
CA ALA A 132 -8.30 14.47 -10.93
C ALA A 132 -9.16 14.47 -9.66
N ASP A 133 -9.65 13.29 -9.26
CA ASP A 133 -10.45 13.10 -8.06
C ASP A 133 -9.69 13.45 -6.77
N THR A 134 -8.40 13.11 -6.71
CA THR A 134 -7.54 13.39 -5.55
C THR A 134 -7.29 14.88 -5.41
N LEU A 135 -6.88 15.55 -6.49
CA LEU A 135 -6.60 16.98 -6.47
C LEU A 135 -7.85 17.79 -6.10
N ALA A 136 -9.00 17.48 -6.71
CA ALA A 136 -10.27 18.13 -6.38
C ALA A 136 -10.64 17.99 -4.90
N ALA A 137 -10.38 16.82 -4.29
CA ALA A 137 -10.63 16.61 -2.87
C ALA A 137 -9.64 17.33 -1.94
N LEU A 138 -8.44 17.66 -2.43
CA LEU A 138 -7.39 18.38 -1.71
C LEU A 138 -7.50 19.92 -1.82
N GLU A 139 -8.27 20.45 -2.79
CA GLU A 139 -8.45 21.91 -2.99
C GLU A 139 -8.89 22.66 -1.74
N ARG A 140 -9.62 22.01 -0.83
CA ARG A 140 -10.07 22.59 0.45
C ARG A 140 -8.96 22.77 1.50
N TYR A 141 -7.74 22.33 1.23
CA TYR A 141 -6.62 22.34 2.16
C TYR A 141 -5.51 23.30 1.71
N ASP A 142 -5.77 24.61 1.78
CA ASP A 142 -4.86 25.68 1.34
C ASP A 142 -3.45 25.63 1.98
N ALA A 143 -3.33 25.02 3.16
CA ALA A 143 -2.07 24.91 3.89
C ALA A 143 -1.21 23.67 3.50
N LEU A 144 -1.73 22.76 2.65
CA LEU A 144 -0.99 21.57 2.23
C LEU A 144 0.15 21.87 1.24
N PRO A 145 -0.06 22.66 0.17
CA PRO A 145 0.98 22.97 -0.80
C PRO A 145 2.25 23.49 -0.13
N VAL A 146 3.39 23.06 -0.65
CA VAL A 146 4.71 23.51 -0.22
C VAL A 146 5.39 24.12 -1.42
N ASP A 147 5.81 25.38 -1.32
CA ASP A 147 6.40 26.10 -2.46
C ASP A 147 7.52 25.30 -3.14
N GLY A 148 7.39 25.18 -4.47
CA GLY A 148 8.32 24.45 -5.32
C GLY A 148 8.23 22.92 -5.27
N LEU A 149 7.25 22.33 -4.56
CA LEU A 149 6.95 20.90 -4.63
C LEU A 149 5.47 20.69 -4.97
N PRO A 150 5.15 19.81 -5.93
CA PRO A 150 3.76 19.51 -6.27
C PRO A 150 3.08 18.65 -5.19
N LEU A 151 1.74 18.70 -5.12
CA LEU A 151 0.96 17.79 -4.29
C LEU A 151 0.87 16.39 -4.88
N GLU A 152 1.15 16.22 -6.17
CA GLU A 152 1.15 14.92 -6.83
C GLU A 152 2.32 14.75 -7.81
N PHE A 153 2.62 13.49 -8.09
CA PHE A 153 3.25 13.08 -9.33
C PHE A 153 2.53 11.85 -9.85
N LEU A 154 2.58 11.65 -11.16
CA LEU A 154 1.95 10.50 -11.80
C LEU A 154 2.91 9.33 -11.86
N GLN A 155 2.45 8.16 -11.43
CA GLN A 155 3.09 6.90 -11.81
C GLN A 155 2.95 6.67 -13.31
N ASN A 156 3.86 5.90 -13.88
CA ASN A 156 3.87 5.54 -15.29
C ASN A 156 2.72 4.59 -15.66
N LYS A 157 2.58 4.37 -16.97
CA LYS A 157 1.69 3.37 -17.56
C LYS A 157 2.44 2.56 -18.61
N GLU A 158 2.07 1.30 -18.73
CA GLU A 158 2.63 0.36 -19.69
C GLU A 158 1.51 -0.43 -20.39
N PRO A 159 1.73 -0.93 -21.61
CA PRO A 159 0.73 -1.70 -22.33
C PRO A 159 0.59 -3.10 -21.71
N LYS A 160 -0.66 -3.55 -21.55
CA LYS A 160 -0.98 -4.95 -21.28
C LYS A 160 -0.57 -5.80 -22.47
N LEU A 161 0.02 -6.96 -22.21
CA LEU A 161 0.60 -7.82 -23.24
C LEU A 161 -0.25 -9.09 -23.43
N ARG A 162 -0.50 -9.51 -24.66
CA ARG A 162 -1.21 -10.78 -24.92
C ARG A 162 -0.41 -11.96 -24.37
N VAL A 163 -1.10 -12.93 -23.76
CA VAL A 163 -0.43 -14.11 -23.20
C VAL A 163 0.22 -14.98 -24.29
N SER A 164 -0.32 -14.97 -25.50
CA SER A 164 0.12 -15.84 -26.61
C SER A 164 1.48 -15.47 -27.19
N ASP A 165 1.78 -14.18 -27.30
CA ASP A 165 2.92 -13.67 -28.07
C ASP A 165 3.60 -12.44 -27.46
N LEU A 166 3.14 -11.98 -26.30
CA LEU A 166 3.62 -10.78 -25.60
C LEU A 166 3.52 -9.47 -26.41
N GLU A 167 2.74 -9.45 -27.49
CA GLU A 167 2.44 -8.19 -28.18
C GLU A 167 1.48 -7.33 -27.36
N PRO A 168 1.56 -5.99 -27.44
CA PRO A 168 0.59 -5.12 -26.77
C PRO A 168 -0.83 -5.44 -27.25
N VAL A 169 -1.75 -5.58 -26.30
CA VAL A 169 -3.16 -5.86 -26.62
C VAL A 169 -3.83 -4.64 -27.28
N GLU A 170 -4.79 -4.92 -28.15
CA GLU A 170 -5.69 -3.93 -28.75
C GLU A 170 -7.10 -4.22 -28.26
N PHE A 171 -7.80 -3.18 -27.79
CA PHE A 171 -9.14 -3.29 -27.23
C PHE A 171 -10.00 -2.10 -27.67
N ALA A 172 -10.53 -2.19 -28.88
CA ALA A 172 -11.25 -1.09 -29.54
C ALA A 172 -12.48 -0.56 -28.77
N GLY A 173 -13.08 -1.38 -27.89
CA GLY A 173 -14.22 -0.96 -27.07
C GLY A 173 -13.86 0.08 -26.02
N ASP A 174 -12.63 0.03 -25.49
CA ASP A 174 -12.09 1.00 -24.53
C ASP A 174 -10.54 0.94 -24.56
N PRO A 175 -9.88 1.82 -25.33
CA PRO A 175 -8.42 1.85 -25.41
C PRO A 175 -7.70 2.09 -24.07
N ASP A 176 -8.36 2.67 -23.06
CA ASP A 176 -7.74 2.85 -21.73
C ASP A 176 -7.55 1.52 -20.99
N LEU A 177 -8.30 0.47 -21.39
CA LEU A 177 -8.10 -0.90 -20.90
C LEU A 177 -6.88 -1.57 -21.52
N GLU A 178 -6.23 -0.99 -22.52
CA GLU A 178 -4.97 -1.52 -23.06
C GLU A 178 -3.78 -1.21 -22.15
N TRP A 179 -3.95 -0.35 -21.15
CA TRP A 179 -2.89 0.14 -20.27
C TRP A 179 -3.06 -0.35 -18.83
N CYS A 180 -1.95 -0.62 -18.16
CA CYS A 180 -1.89 -0.88 -16.73
C CYS A 180 -0.76 -0.07 -16.07
N PRO A 181 -0.86 0.20 -14.76
CA PRO A 181 0.27 0.70 -14.01
C PRO A 181 1.30 -0.42 -13.75
N PRO A 182 2.60 -0.12 -13.77
CA PRO A 182 3.70 -1.08 -13.55
C PRO A 182 3.90 -1.52 -12.07
N GLY A 183 2.83 -1.51 -11.28
CA GLY A 183 2.87 -1.73 -9.84
C GLY A 183 3.43 -0.53 -9.06
N HIS A 184 3.44 -0.62 -7.74
CA HIS A 184 3.88 0.48 -6.88
C HIS A 184 5.41 0.63 -6.80
N GLY A 185 6.18 -0.36 -7.27
CA GLY A 185 7.64 -0.23 -7.42
C GLY A 185 8.08 0.83 -8.43
N ASP A 186 7.15 1.31 -9.26
CA ASP A 186 7.37 2.41 -10.20
C ASP A 186 7.64 3.77 -9.55
N ILE A 187 7.38 3.91 -8.25
CA ILE A 187 7.70 5.13 -7.49
C ILE A 187 9.12 5.64 -7.77
N TYR A 188 10.11 4.76 -7.83
CA TYR A 188 11.50 5.15 -8.04
C TYR A 188 11.75 5.67 -9.46
N THR A 189 11.18 5.00 -10.46
CA THR A 189 11.24 5.40 -11.87
C THR A 189 10.52 6.72 -12.10
N ALA A 190 9.32 6.86 -11.54
CA ALA A 190 8.51 8.07 -11.67
C ALA A 190 9.18 9.28 -10.97
N LEU A 191 9.75 9.10 -9.77
CA LEU A 191 10.50 10.16 -9.08
C LEU A 191 11.72 10.63 -9.89
N LEU A 192 12.40 9.72 -10.58
CA LEU A 192 13.52 10.06 -11.46
C LEU A 192 13.05 10.76 -12.73
N GLY A 193 12.10 10.16 -13.46
CA GLY A 193 11.63 10.66 -14.76
C GLY A 193 10.93 12.02 -14.67
N THR A 194 10.26 12.30 -13.55
CA THR A 194 9.63 13.61 -13.30
C THR A 194 10.63 14.69 -12.87
N GLY A 195 11.85 14.33 -12.49
CA GLY A 195 12.82 15.25 -11.88
C GLY A 195 12.51 15.60 -10.42
N LEU A 196 11.42 15.09 -9.85
CA LEU A 196 10.99 15.43 -8.49
C LEU A 196 12.01 15.00 -7.43
N LEU A 197 12.75 13.90 -7.67
CA LEU A 197 13.85 13.49 -6.80
C LEU A 197 14.92 14.59 -6.67
N ASP A 198 15.23 15.27 -7.78
CA ASP A 198 16.22 16.34 -7.83
C ASP A 198 15.70 17.61 -7.17
N GLU A 199 14.43 17.94 -7.37
CA GLU A 199 13.77 19.07 -6.73
C GLU A 199 13.73 18.91 -5.20
N MET A 200 13.36 17.73 -4.70
CA MET A 200 13.37 17.45 -3.25
C MET A 200 14.78 17.62 -2.67
N ILE A 201 15.81 17.08 -3.32
CA ILE A 201 17.21 17.23 -2.90
C ILE A 201 17.65 18.70 -2.94
N ALA A 202 17.32 19.44 -4.01
CA ALA A 202 17.69 20.84 -4.17
C ALA A 202 17.04 21.74 -3.10
N GLN A 203 15.86 21.36 -2.59
CA GLN A 203 15.20 22.02 -1.47
C GLN A 203 15.74 21.63 -0.09
N GLY A 204 16.76 20.78 -0.02
CA GLY A 204 17.42 20.39 1.23
C GLY A 204 16.78 19.22 1.96
N TYR A 205 15.80 18.53 1.34
CA TYR A 205 15.28 17.29 1.91
C TYR A 205 16.31 16.17 1.78
N ARG A 206 16.34 15.30 2.80
CA ARG A 206 17.27 14.18 2.87
C ARG A 206 16.57 12.83 2.75
N TYR A 207 15.37 12.72 3.32
CA TYR A 207 14.67 11.45 3.46
C TYR A 207 13.29 11.50 2.80
N ALA A 208 12.81 10.33 2.38
CA ALA A 208 11.41 10.10 2.04
C ALA A 208 10.82 9.03 2.94
N PHE A 209 9.62 9.30 3.47
CA PHE A 209 8.74 8.32 4.09
C PHE A 209 7.63 7.96 3.09
N VAL A 210 7.50 6.69 2.73
CA VAL A 210 6.50 6.21 1.78
C VAL A 210 5.54 5.24 2.44
N SER A 211 4.25 5.38 2.19
CA SER A 211 3.26 4.40 2.68
C SER A 211 2.01 4.34 1.80
N ASN A 212 1.24 3.25 1.95
CA ASN A 212 -0.06 3.11 1.30
C ASN A 212 -1.05 4.15 1.85
N SER A 213 -1.86 4.76 0.98
CA SER A 213 -2.95 5.66 1.41
C SER A 213 -4.06 4.93 2.18
N ASP A 214 -4.21 3.62 2.00
CA ASP A 214 -5.18 2.80 2.73
C ASP A 214 -4.67 2.25 4.07
N ASN A 215 -3.45 2.60 4.48
CA ASN A 215 -2.93 2.37 5.84
C ASN A 215 -2.94 3.68 6.64
N LEU A 216 -3.90 3.82 7.57
CA LEU A 216 -4.05 5.03 8.39
C LEU A 216 -3.12 5.09 9.60
N GLY A 217 -2.50 3.97 9.97
CA GLY A 217 -1.45 3.93 10.98
C GLY A 217 -0.12 4.52 10.49
N ALA A 218 0.05 4.64 9.17
CA ALA A 218 1.29 5.12 8.58
C ALA A 218 1.41 6.65 8.62
N VAL A 219 1.91 7.17 9.73
CA VAL A 219 2.27 8.58 9.90
C VAL A 219 3.79 8.73 9.92
N ALA A 220 4.34 9.82 9.39
CA ALA A 220 5.78 10.09 9.45
C ALA A 220 6.22 10.36 10.90
N ASP A 221 6.52 9.29 11.62
CA ASP A 221 6.82 9.35 13.05
C ASP A 221 8.24 9.89 13.27
N PRO A 222 8.40 10.96 14.05
CA PRO A 222 9.71 11.56 14.29
C PRO A 222 10.72 10.59 14.94
N ARG A 223 10.28 9.64 15.78
CA ARG A 223 11.19 8.63 16.36
C ARG A 223 11.72 7.69 15.29
N VAL A 224 10.86 7.25 14.35
CA VAL A 224 11.31 6.42 13.23
C VAL A 224 12.22 7.21 12.29
N ALA A 225 11.88 8.48 12.02
CA ALA A 225 12.73 9.38 11.23
C ALA A 225 14.12 9.55 11.87
N GLY A 226 14.17 9.80 13.18
CA GLY A 226 15.43 9.94 13.93
C GLY A 226 16.23 8.65 14.00
N TRP A 227 15.59 7.50 14.23
CA TRP A 227 16.24 6.19 14.13
C TRP A 227 16.84 5.98 12.73
N PHE A 228 16.05 6.20 11.67
CA PHE A 228 16.50 6.01 10.30
C PHE A 228 17.70 6.92 9.98
N ALA A 229 17.62 8.21 10.32
CA ALA A 229 18.72 9.15 10.15
C ALA A 229 19.99 8.73 10.89
N SER A 230 19.86 8.30 12.16
CA SER A 230 20.99 7.86 13.00
C SER A 230 21.64 6.56 12.52
N SER A 231 20.86 5.68 11.88
CA SER A 231 21.34 4.37 11.38
C SER A 231 22.32 4.50 10.21
N GLY A 232 22.27 5.61 9.46
CA GLY A 232 23.00 5.79 8.21
C GLY A 232 22.54 4.86 7.08
N ALA A 233 21.43 4.12 7.27
CA ALA A 233 20.91 3.20 6.28
C ALA A 233 20.39 3.97 5.05
N PRO A 234 20.68 3.51 3.81
CA PRO A 234 20.15 4.13 2.60
C PRO A 234 18.65 3.85 2.41
N PHE A 235 18.15 2.78 3.02
CA PHE A 235 16.79 2.28 2.85
C PHE A 235 16.37 1.47 4.09
N ALA A 236 15.13 1.64 4.54
CA ALA A 236 14.56 0.85 5.62
C ALA A 236 13.07 0.56 5.41
N ILE A 237 12.58 -0.51 6.03
CA ILE A 237 11.16 -0.85 6.04
C ILE A 237 10.70 -1.10 7.47
N GLU A 238 9.56 -0.50 7.84
CA GLU A 238 8.88 -0.84 9.10
C GLU A 238 8.19 -2.20 8.96
N ALA A 239 8.40 -3.05 9.96
CA ALA A 239 7.82 -4.39 10.02
C ALA A 239 6.92 -4.53 11.23
N VAL A 240 5.87 -5.34 11.11
CA VAL A 240 5.06 -5.76 12.26
C VAL A 240 5.23 -7.26 12.48
N ARG A 241 5.06 -7.70 13.73
CA ARG A 241 4.93 -9.14 14.01
C ARG A 241 3.73 -9.70 13.27
N ARG A 242 3.93 -10.87 12.65
CA ARG A 242 2.89 -11.62 11.97
C ARG A 242 1.96 -12.27 12.98
N THR A 243 0.69 -12.32 12.61
CA THR A 243 -0.39 -13.01 13.29
C THR A 243 -0.98 -14.06 12.35
N ALA A 244 -1.81 -14.96 12.87
CA ALA A 244 -2.51 -15.95 12.04
C ALA A 244 -3.46 -15.33 10.98
N SER A 245 -3.83 -14.06 11.17
CA SER A 245 -4.65 -13.29 10.22
C SER A 245 -3.83 -12.77 9.03
N ASP A 246 -2.50 -12.72 9.15
CA ASP A 246 -1.58 -12.20 8.13
C ASP A 246 -1.24 -13.26 7.07
N ARG A 247 -2.28 -13.68 6.32
CA ARG A 247 -2.20 -14.73 5.30
C ARG A 247 -1.65 -14.25 3.95
N LYS A 248 -1.62 -12.94 3.72
CA LYS A 248 -1.16 -12.32 2.47
C LYS A 248 -0.18 -11.19 2.77
N GLY A 249 0.84 -11.08 1.94
CA GLY A 249 1.88 -10.05 1.99
C GLY A 249 3.29 -10.65 2.02
N GLY A 250 4.28 -9.77 2.08
CA GLY A 250 5.69 -10.14 2.12
C GLY A 250 6.25 -10.24 3.54
N HIS A 251 7.03 -11.29 3.80
CA HIS A 251 7.86 -11.40 5.00
C HIS A 251 9.33 -11.16 4.66
N PHE A 252 10.09 -10.77 5.68
CA PHE A 252 11.52 -10.54 5.54
C PHE A 252 12.31 -11.82 5.75
N ALA A 253 13.35 -11.96 4.95
CA ALA A 253 14.36 -12.99 5.13
C ALA A 253 15.75 -12.45 4.74
N ARG A 254 16.79 -13.20 5.07
CA ARG A 254 18.15 -12.95 4.59
C ARG A 254 18.48 -13.95 3.50
N ARG A 255 18.87 -13.48 2.32
CA ARG A 255 19.29 -14.36 1.23
C ARG A 255 20.68 -14.94 1.51
N SER A 256 20.82 -16.26 1.46
CA SER A 256 22.06 -16.94 1.85
C SER A 256 23.24 -16.66 0.91
N SER A 257 22.98 -16.34 -0.37
CA SER A 257 24.06 -16.15 -1.37
C SER A 257 24.86 -14.86 -1.19
N ASP A 258 24.26 -13.82 -0.63
CA ASP A 258 24.88 -12.49 -0.50
C ASP A 258 24.58 -11.78 0.83
N GLY A 259 23.83 -12.42 1.72
CA GLY A 259 23.50 -11.90 3.04
C GLY A 259 22.53 -10.71 3.03
N ARG A 260 21.94 -10.36 1.88
CA ARG A 260 21.03 -9.21 1.75
C ARG A 260 19.66 -9.52 2.36
N ILE A 261 19.01 -8.47 2.86
CA ILE A 261 17.60 -8.57 3.26
C ILE A 261 16.77 -8.66 1.98
N ILE A 262 15.81 -9.57 1.98
CA ILE A 262 14.83 -9.74 0.90
C ILE A 262 13.41 -9.67 1.42
N LEU A 263 12.48 -9.35 0.52
CA LEU A 263 11.06 -9.40 0.78
C LEU A 263 10.45 -10.52 -0.05
N ARG A 264 10.05 -11.62 0.58
CA ARG A 264 9.40 -12.74 -0.11
C ARG A 264 7.89 -12.64 0.03
N GLU A 265 7.23 -12.25 -1.06
CA GLU A 265 5.77 -12.23 -1.16
C GLU A 265 5.19 -13.64 -1.10
N THR A 266 3.94 -13.78 -0.63
CA THR A 266 3.22 -15.08 -0.64
C THR A 266 3.19 -15.72 -2.03
N ALA A 267 3.11 -14.89 -3.09
CA ALA A 267 3.11 -15.34 -4.48
C ALA A 267 4.47 -15.89 -4.96
N GLN A 268 5.55 -15.61 -4.24
CA GLN A 268 6.91 -16.08 -4.53
C GLN A 268 7.28 -17.33 -3.72
N THR A 269 6.37 -17.82 -2.86
CA THR A 269 6.57 -19.03 -2.04
C THR A 269 6.20 -20.27 -2.83
N ARG A 270 7.12 -21.24 -2.91
CA ARG A 270 6.85 -22.53 -3.55
C ARG A 270 5.79 -23.31 -2.78
N ASP A 271 5.08 -24.19 -3.47
CA ASP A 271 4.04 -25.02 -2.83
C ASP A 271 4.60 -25.88 -1.67
N GLU A 272 5.83 -26.37 -1.81
CA GLU A 272 6.57 -27.13 -0.79
C GLU A 272 7.00 -26.30 0.43
N ASP A 273 7.07 -24.97 0.30
CA ASP A 273 7.56 -24.06 1.34
C ASP A 273 6.41 -23.42 2.15
N LYS A 274 5.16 -23.78 1.86
CA LYS A 274 3.97 -23.17 2.50
C LYS A 274 3.93 -23.38 4.01
N ASP A 275 4.35 -24.55 4.49
CA ASP A 275 4.38 -24.84 5.93
C ASP A 275 5.42 -23.98 6.64
N ALA A 276 6.60 -23.77 6.03
CA ALA A 276 7.63 -22.89 6.56
C ALA A 276 7.17 -21.42 6.59
N LEU A 277 6.44 -20.97 5.56
CA LEU A 277 5.83 -19.64 5.55
C LEU A 277 4.76 -19.50 6.66
N ALA A 278 3.98 -20.54 6.92
CA ALA A 278 2.93 -20.53 7.94
C ALA A 278 3.48 -20.50 9.38
N ASP A 279 4.73 -20.93 9.57
CA ASP A 279 5.43 -20.88 10.86
C ASP A 279 5.73 -19.43 11.27
N LEU A 280 4.99 -18.95 12.28
CA LEU A 280 5.09 -17.59 12.83
C LEU A 280 6.32 -17.40 13.72
N ASP A 281 6.94 -18.46 14.23
CA ASP A 281 8.17 -18.39 15.02
C ASP A 281 9.42 -18.34 14.13
N ARG A 282 9.31 -18.90 12.91
CA ARG A 282 10.34 -18.83 11.88
C ARG A 282 10.34 -17.49 11.18
N HIS A 283 9.31 -17.22 10.38
CA HIS A 283 9.19 -15.98 9.62
C HIS A 283 8.32 -15.01 10.42
N ARG A 284 8.91 -14.37 11.43
CA ARG A 284 8.19 -13.59 12.48
C ARG A 284 7.60 -12.27 11.99
N PHE A 285 8.19 -11.66 10.96
CA PHE A 285 7.95 -10.26 10.61
C PHE A 285 7.43 -10.12 9.18
N MET A 286 6.44 -9.24 8.99
CA MET A 286 5.94 -8.87 7.68
C MET A 286 6.11 -7.38 7.40
N SER A 287 6.22 -7.04 6.12
CA SER A 287 6.29 -5.66 5.66
C SER A 287 4.94 -4.95 5.88
N THR A 288 5.01 -3.75 6.45
CA THR A 288 3.87 -2.82 6.50
C THR A 288 3.68 -2.05 5.20
N ASN A 289 4.67 -2.12 4.30
CA ASN A 289 4.84 -1.20 3.17
C ASN A 289 5.04 0.27 3.58
N ASN A 290 5.44 0.53 4.83
CA ASN A 290 5.95 1.82 5.30
C ASN A 290 7.47 1.82 5.09
N LEU A 291 7.95 2.58 4.11
CA LEU A 291 9.36 2.63 3.71
C LEU A 291 9.99 3.95 4.10
N TRP A 292 11.29 3.91 4.36
CA TRP A 292 12.14 5.06 4.53
C TRP A 292 13.32 4.94 3.57
N PHE A 293 13.66 6.00 2.85
CA PHE A 293 14.89 5.99 2.05
C PHE A 293 15.58 7.35 2.00
N ASP A 294 16.89 7.30 1.85
CA ASP A 294 17.74 8.46 1.64
C ASP A 294 17.65 8.89 0.17
N LEU A 295 17.23 10.13 -0.07
CA LEU A 295 17.03 10.66 -1.42
C LEU A 295 18.34 10.67 -2.23
N HIS A 296 19.48 10.93 -1.59
CA HIS A 296 20.77 10.97 -2.26
C HIS A 296 21.26 9.56 -2.60
N ALA A 297 21.09 8.61 -1.67
CA ALA A 297 21.41 7.21 -1.94
C ALA A 297 20.55 6.66 -3.08
N MET A 298 19.24 6.93 -3.06
CA MET A 298 18.32 6.56 -4.13
C MET A 298 18.75 7.16 -5.48
N LYS A 299 19.01 8.48 -5.53
CA LYS A 299 19.46 9.16 -6.75
C LYS A 299 20.76 8.55 -7.29
N LYS A 300 21.74 8.33 -6.41
CA LYS A 300 23.03 7.72 -6.79
C LYS A 300 22.81 6.35 -7.41
N THR A 301 22.07 5.48 -6.73
CA THR A 301 21.82 4.10 -7.20
C THR A 301 21.04 4.08 -8.50
N LEU A 302 20.01 4.90 -8.65
CA LEU A 302 19.26 5.02 -9.90
C LEU A 302 20.14 5.53 -11.05
N THR A 303 21.02 6.51 -10.79
CA THR A 303 21.97 7.03 -11.79
C THR A 303 22.97 5.94 -12.22
N GLU A 304 23.57 5.24 -11.27
CA GLU A 304 24.53 4.14 -11.53
C GLU A 304 23.89 2.99 -12.31
N ARG A 305 22.59 2.75 -12.11
CA ARG A 305 21.83 1.71 -12.79
C ARG A 305 21.03 2.20 -14.01
N GLN A 306 21.27 3.43 -14.47
CA GLN A 306 20.61 4.02 -15.64
C GLN A 306 19.07 3.95 -15.56
N GLY A 307 18.52 4.26 -14.38
CA GLY A 307 17.08 4.24 -14.08
C GLY A 307 16.51 2.87 -13.73
N VAL A 308 17.17 1.77 -14.10
CA VAL A 308 16.70 0.41 -13.83
C VAL A 308 17.13 -0.05 -12.44
N LEU A 309 16.31 0.20 -11.42
CA LEU A 309 16.65 -0.17 -10.04
C LEU A 309 16.90 -1.68 -9.88
N GLY A 310 16.28 -2.52 -10.71
CA GLY A 310 16.49 -3.98 -10.72
C GLY A 310 15.64 -4.70 -9.68
N LEU A 311 14.41 -4.23 -9.46
CA LEU A 311 13.42 -4.91 -8.61
C LEU A 311 13.00 -6.24 -9.25
N PRO A 312 12.62 -7.27 -8.47
CA PRO A 312 12.08 -8.52 -9.00
C PRO A 312 10.81 -8.29 -9.83
N LEU A 313 10.72 -8.98 -10.98
CA LEU A 313 9.56 -9.00 -11.85
C LEU A 313 8.38 -9.72 -11.18
N ILE A 314 7.20 -9.11 -11.23
CA ILE A 314 5.92 -9.77 -10.91
C ILE A 314 5.13 -9.91 -12.22
N ARG A 315 4.85 -11.15 -12.62
CA ARG A 315 4.05 -11.47 -13.80
C ARG A 315 2.59 -11.75 -13.40
N ASN A 316 1.71 -10.79 -13.63
CA ASN A 316 0.29 -10.95 -13.35
C ASN A 316 -0.50 -11.29 -14.61
N VAL A 317 -1.29 -12.37 -14.57
CA VAL A 317 -2.24 -12.72 -15.63
C VAL A 317 -3.64 -12.27 -15.23
N LYS A 318 -4.22 -11.34 -16.00
CA LYS A 318 -5.56 -10.78 -15.76
C LYS A 318 -6.36 -10.77 -17.07
N ASN A 319 -7.65 -10.53 -16.99
CA ASN A 319 -8.47 -10.19 -18.15
C ASN A 319 -8.16 -8.74 -18.61
N VAL A 320 -8.27 -8.45 -19.92
CA VAL A 320 -8.10 -7.08 -20.45
C VAL A 320 -9.03 -6.13 -19.73
N ASP A 321 -10.32 -6.49 -19.68
CA ASP A 321 -11.28 -5.87 -18.78
C ASP A 321 -11.34 -6.67 -17.46
N PRO A 322 -10.88 -6.10 -16.33
CA PRO A 322 -10.95 -6.77 -15.04
C PRO A 322 -12.38 -7.07 -14.56
N ALA A 323 -13.39 -6.37 -15.10
CA ALA A 323 -14.79 -6.58 -14.77
C ALA A 323 -15.47 -7.67 -15.64
N ASP A 324 -14.86 -8.05 -16.76
CA ASP A 324 -15.40 -9.05 -17.69
C ASP A 324 -14.42 -10.21 -17.91
N SER A 325 -14.69 -11.32 -17.23
CA SER A 325 -13.92 -12.56 -17.30
C SER A 325 -13.92 -13.23 -18.68
N SER A 326 -14.81 -12.82 -19.59
CA SER A 326 -14.87 -13.34 -20.97
C SER A 326 -13.84 -12.69 -21.89
N THR A 327 -13.27 -11.54 -21.51
CA THR A 327 -12.25 -10.84 -22.30
C THR A 327 -10.92 -11.59 -22.31
N GLU A 328 -10.08 -11.32 -23.32
CA GLU A 328 -8.78 -11.98 -23.48
C GLU A 328 -7.91 -11.86 -22.22
N LYS A 329 -7.12 -12.91 -21.94
CA LYS A 329 -6.12 -12.86 -20.88
C LYS A 329 -4.86 -12.16 -21.35
N VAL A 330 -4.36 -11.27 -20.51
CA VAL A 330 -3.15 -10.47 -20.72
C VAL A 330 -2.20 -10.61 -19.54
N VAL A 331 -0.92 -10.36 -19.82
CA VAL A 331 0.15 -10.17 -18.86
C VAL A 331 0.27 -8.68 -18.51
N GLN A 332 0.41 -8.40 -17.23
CA GLN A 332 0.82 -7.10 -16.68
C GLN A 332 2.17 -7.29 -15.99
N ILE A 333 3.12 -6.39 -16.25
CA ILE A 333 4.46 -6.42 -15.67
C ILE A 333 4.42 -5.49 -14.47
N GLU A 334 4.57 -6.04 -13.27
CA GLU A 334 4.53 -5.23 -12.04
C GLU A 334 5.84 -5.38 -11.27
N THR A 335 6.13 -4.38 -10.44
CA THR A 335 7.18 -4.45 -9.42
C THR A 335 6.63 -3.96 -8.08
N ALA A 336 7.21 -4.47 -6.99
CA ALA A 336 6.85 -4.08 -5.64
C ALA A 336 7.90 -3.15 -5.04
N MET A 337 7.48 -1.99 -4.53
CA MET A 337 8.39 -1.00 -3.93
C MET A 337 9.24 -1.55 -2.78
N GLY A 338 8.68 -2.42 -1.95
CA GLY A 338 9.39 -3.02 -0.82
C GLY A 338 10.56 -3.90 -1.24
N ALA A 339 10.57 -4.43 -2.47
CA ALA A 339 11.68 -5.23 -2.98
C ALA A 339 12.96 -4.40 -3.22
N ALA A 340 12.88 -3.07 -3.16
CA ALA A 340 14.06 -2.20 -3.20
C ALA A 340 15.00 -2.44 -2.02
N ILE A 341 14.53 -3.01 -0.92
CA ILE A 341 15.38 -3.38 0.23
C ILE A 341 16.54 -4.32 -0.19
N GLU A 342 16.34 -5.13 -1.24
CA GLU A 342 17.35 -6.04 -1.78
C GLU A 342 18.47 -5.33 -2.53
N VAL A 343 18.23 -4.09 -2.95
CA VAL A 343 19.12 -3.36 -3.84
C VAL A 343 20.23 -2.68 -3.05
N PHE A 344 19.88 -2.16 -1.87
CA PHE A 344 20.76 -1.32 -1.07
C PHE A 344 21.55 -2.12 -0.03
N GLU A 345 22.88 -2.06 -0.14
CA GLU A 345 23.76 -2.55 0.92
C GLU A 345 23.57 -1.68 2.17
N GLY A 346 23.50 -2.32 3.34
CA GLY A 346 23.21 -1.63 4.60
C GLY A 346 21.74 -1.26 4.82
N ALA A 347 20.82 -1.73 3.97
CA ALA A 347 19.39 -1.57 4.23
C ALA A 347 18.99 -2.23 5.56
N GLN A 348 18.01 -1.64 6.25
CA GLN A 348 17.57 -2.10 7.57
C GLN A 348 16.06 -2.40 7.62
N THR A 349 15.66 -3.09 8.67
CA THR A 349 14.26 -3.27 9.05
C THR A 349 14.12 -2.90 10.52
N ILE A 350 12.93 -2.46 10.92
CA ILE A 350 12.63 -2.15 12.31
C ILE A 350 11.25 -2.68 12.67
N GLU A 351 11.15 -3.42 13.77
CA GLU A 351 9.87 -3.82 14.32
C GLU A 351 9.17 -2.59 14.91
N VAL A 352 7.94 -2.36 14.47
CA VAL A 352 7.06 -1.31 14.98
C VAL A 352 5.78 -1.91 15.55
N GLY A 353 5.08 -1.10 16.37
CA GLY A 353 3.77 -1.46 16.88
C GLY A 353 2.72 -1.60 15.78
N ARG A 354 1.71 -2.44 16.05
CA ARG A 354 0.61 -2.73 15.09
C ARG A 354 -0.25 -1.49 14.81
N ASP A 355 -0.22 -0.50 15.69
CA ASP A 355 -0.82 0.83 15.51
C ASP A 355 -0.32 1.55 14.24
N ARG A 356 0.86 1.19 13.73
CA ARG A 356 1.42 1.73 12.47
C ARG A 356 0.99 0.98 11.22
N PHE A 357 0.19 -0.08 11.38
CA PHE A 357 -0.30 -0.93 10.30
C PHE A 357 -1.79 -1.24 10.47
N ILE A 358 -2.62 -0.28 10.03
CA ILE A 358 -4.08 -0.34 10.03
C ILE A 358 -4.57 -0.27 8.57
N PRO A 359 -4.34 -1.32 7.75
CA PRO A 359 -4.80 -1.35 6.37
C PRO A 359 -6.30 -1.66 6.29
N VAL A 360 -6.99 -1.05 5.33
CA VAL A 360 -8.36 -1.45 4.96
C VAL A 360 -8.33 -2.08 3.58
N LYS A 361 -8.57 -3.38 3.44
CA LYS A 361 -8.59 -4.08 2.15
C LYS A 361 -10.00 -4.52 1.76
N THR A 362 -10.86 -4.72 2.74
CA THR A 362 -12.23 -5.24 2.59
C THR A 362 -13.22 -4.42 3.42
N THR A 363 -14.51 -4.68 3.23
CA THR A 363 -15.57 -4.10 4.08
C THR A 363 -15.58 -4.67 5.50
N ASN A 364 -14.97 -5.85 5.74
CA ASN A 364 -14.71 -6.35 7.08
C ASN A 364 -13.79 -5.40 7.86
N ASP A 365 -12.65 -5.03 7.25
CA ASP A 365 -11.69 -4.09 7.84
C ASP A 365 -12.34 -2.70 8.03
N LEU A 366 -13.16 -2.27 7.06
CA LEU A 366 -13.88 -1.01 7.12
C LEU A 366 -14.88 -0.97 8.30
N LEU A 367 -15.57 -2.09 8.59
CA LEU A 367 -16.48 -2.17 9.72
C LEU A 367 -15.74 -1.99 11.04
N VAL A 368 -14.61 -2.68 11.21
CA VAL A 368 -13.73 -2.52 12.38
C VAL A 368 -13.30 -1.07 12.51
N LEU A 369 -12.80 -0.46 11.43
CA LEU A 369 -12.33 0.92 11.43
C LEU A 369 -13.44 1.94 11.75
N ARG A 370 -14.66 1.70 11.25
CA ARG A 370 -15.84 2.56 11.50
C ARG A 370 -16.47 2.33 12.87
N SER A 371 -16.18 1.23 13.55
CA SER A 371 -16.69 0.90 14.88
C SER A 371 -15.99 1.69 16.00
N ASP A 372 -16.23 1.35 17.26
CA ASP A 372 -15.60 1.94 18.42
C ASP A 372 -14.29 1.25 18.87
N ILE A 373 -13.72 0.37 18.02
CA ILE A 373 -12.38 -0.21 18.22
C ILE A 373 -11.28 0.86 18.18
N TYR A 374 -11.41 1.82 17.26
CA TYR A 374 -10.47 2.91 17.07
C TYR A 374 -11.08 4.26 17.44
N ALA A 375 -10.38 5.05 18.25
CA ALA A 375 -10.63 6.47 18.40
C ALA A 375 -9.77 7.26 17.42
N ILE A 376 -10.23 8.46 17.05
CA ILE A 376 -9.40 9.40 16.29
C ILE A 376 -8.95 10.49 17.26
N GLY A 377 -7.64 10.62 17.44
CA GLY A 377 -7.01 11.63 18.29
C GLY A 377 -7.10 13.03 17.68
N ASP A 378 -6.68 14.04 18.46
CA ASP A 378 -6.65 15.44 18.01
C ASP A 378 -5.60 15.70 16.91
N ASP A 379 -4.62 14.80 16.78
CA ASP A 379 -3.63 14.73 15.70
C ASP A 379 -4.10 13.90 14.50
N PHE A 380 -5.34 13.43 14.52
CA PHE A 380 -5.95 12.55 13.51
C PHE A 380 -5.28 11.17 13.38
N VAL A 381 -4.45 10.78 14.34
CA VAL A 381 -3.99 9.39 14.47
C VAL A 381 -5.14 8.50 14.93
N LEU A 382 -5.18 7.26 14.46
CA LEU A 382 -6.15 6.26 14.90
C LEU A 382 -5.57 5.43 16.04
N ASP A 383 -6.05 5.68 17.24
CA ASP A 383 -5.66 4.96 18.45
C ASP A 383 -6.59 3.76 18.66
N GLN A 384 -6.02 2.56 18.79
CA GLN A 384 -6.78 1.41 19.25
C GLN A 384 -7.16 1.63 20.72
N VAL A 385 -8.46 1.76 20.99
CA VAL A 385 -8.98 1.96 22.36
C VAL A 385 -9.60 0.70 22.95
N ALA A 386 -9.89 -0.30 22.12
CA ALA A 386 -10.30 -1.63 22.56
C ALA A 386 -9.07 -2.49 22.93
N THR A 387 -9.26 -3.43 23.85
CA THR A 387 -8.20 -4.37 24.26
C THR A 387 -7.73 -5.22 23.08
N ASP A 388 -8.68 -5.75 22.32
CA ASP A 388 -8.45 -6.63 21.19
C ASP A 388 -9.22 -6.15 19.96
N VAL A 389 -8.72 -6.48 18.76
CA VAL A 389 -9.43 -6.26 17.50
C VAL A 389 -10.23 -7.52 17.16
N PRO A 390 -11.56 -7.45 17.04
CA PRO A 390 -12.39 -8.62 16.78
C PRO A 390 -12.21 -9.15 15.37
N PHE A 391 -12.42 -10.46 15.20
CA PHE A 391 -12.56 -11.06 13.88
C PHE A 391 -13.91 -10.69 13.27
N VAL A 392 -13.91 -10.11 12.06
CA VAL A 392 -15.14 -9.75 11.34
C VAL A 392 -15.20 -10.51 10.02
N ASP A 393 -16.33 -11.16 9.77
CA ASP A 393 -16.60 -11.91 8.54
C ASP A 393 -18.03 -11.64 8.07
N LEU A 394 -18.15 -10.74 7.10
CA LEU A 394 -19.40 -10.36 6.46
C LEU A 394 -19.60 -11.17 5.19
N ASP A 395 -20.87 -11.52 4.93
CA ASP A 395 -21.29 -12.20 3.70
C ASP A 395 -20.80 -11.46 2.43
N GLY A 396 -19.97 -12.14 1.64
CA GLY A 396 -19.37 -11.57 0.44
C GLY A 396 -20.39 -11.25 -0.67
N ASP A 397 -21.54 -11.90 -0.68
CA ASP A 397 -22.58 -11.66 -1.69
C ASP A 397 -23.44 -10.43 -1.35
N VAL A 398 -23.40 -9.99 -0.08
CA VAL A 398 -24.23 -8.88 0.43
C VAL A 398 -23.40 -7.63 0.76
N TYR A 399 -22.24 -7.78 1.41
CA TYR A 399 -21.49 -6.66 2.01
C TYR A 399 -20.20 -6.30 1.27
N LYS A 400 -19.84 -7.00 0.18
CA LYS A 400 -18.56 -6.78 -0.50
C LYS A 400 -18.41 -5.38 -1.10
N LEU A 401 -19.50 -4.83 -1.64
CA LEU A 401 -19.50 -3.51 -2.27
C LEU A 401 -19.83 -2.43 -1.24
N VAL A 402 -19.10 -1.31 -1.24
CA VAL A 402 -19.28 -0.21 -0.27
C VAL A 402 -20.70 0.33 -0.29
N GLY A 403 -21.31 0.48 -1.47
CA GLY A 403 -22.69 0.97 -1.56
C GLY A 403 -23.70 0.03 -0.89
N ASP A 404 -23.50 -1.28 -0.99
CA ASP A 404 -24.36 -2.26 -0.32
C ASP A 404 -24.07 -2.36 1.18
N PHE A 405 -22.80 -2.30 1.55
CA PHE A 405 -22.37 -2.18 2.94
C PHE A 405 -23.01 -0.97 3.63
N ASP A 406 -22.90 0.21 3.04
CA ASP A 406 -23.44 1.46 3.60
C ASP A 406 -24.97 1.39 3.79
N ARG A 407 -25.69 0.70 2.90
CA ARG A 407 -27.15 0.46 3.04
C ARG A 407 -27.50 -0.38 4.27
N ARG A 408 -26.61 -1.27 4.72
CA ARG A 408 -26.81 -2.15 5.89
C ARG A 408 -26.30 -1.54 7.19
N PHE A 409 -25.49 -0.48 7.11
CA PHE A 409 -25.07 0.33 8.27
C PHE A 409 -25.51 1.79 8.13
N PRO A 410 -26.80 2.08 7.84
CA PRO A 410 -27.26 3.42 7.49
C PRO A 410 -27.16 4.42 8.65
N GLU A 411 -27.10 3.92 9.88
CA GLU A 411 -27.03 4.71 11.11
C GLU A 411 -25.66 4.60 11.80
N GLY A 412 -24.67 4.02 11.11
CA GLY A 412 -23.31 3.79 11.61
C GLY A 412 -23.01 2.31 11.93
N ALA A 413 -21.74 2.03 12.20
CA ALA A 413 -21.28 0.71 12.61
C ALA A 413 -21.78 0.37 14.04
N PRO A 414 -22.01 -0.92 14.36
CA PRO A 414 -22.27 -1.35 15.72
C PRO A 414 -21.03 -1.13 16.61
N SER A 415 -21.25 -1.10 17.93
CA SER A 415 -20.18 -1.19 18.92
C SER A 415 -19.56 -2.58 18.87
N LEU A 416 -18.24 -2.64 18.73
CA LEU A 416 -17.45 -3.87 18.63
C LEU A 416 -16.38 -3.99 19.73
N LYS A 417 -16.18 -2.97 20.57
CA LYS A 417 -15.17 -2.99 21.66
C LYS A 417 -15.25 -4.15 22.65
N GLU A 418 -16.42 -4.77 22.79
CA GLU A 418 -16.67 -5.94 23.66
C GLU A 418 -16.79 -7.25 22.86
N ALA A 419 -16.61 -7.20 21.54
CA ALA A 419 -16.69 -8.36 20.66
C ALA A 419 -15.34 -9.07 20.56
N THR A 420 -15.38 -10.40 20.43
CA THR A 420 -14.24 -11.23 20.03
C THR A 420 -14.38 -11.63 18.55
N ALA A 421 -15.60 -11.87 18.08
CA ALA A 421 -15.89 -12.12 16.67
C ALA A 421 -17.33 -11.72 16.30
N LEU A 422 -17.51 -11.27 15.05
CA LEU A 422 -18.80 -11.04 14.42
C LEU A 422 -18.83 -11.71 13.04
N ARG A 423 -19.71 -12.70 12.87
CA ARG A 423 -20.01 -13.32 11.59
C ARG A 423 -21.43 -12.99 11.17
N VAL A 424 -21.61 -12.54 9.92
CA VAL A 424 -22.93 -12.17 9.39
C VAL A 424 -23.14 -12.89 8.08
N ARG A 425 -24.20 -13.70 8.01
CA ARG A 425 -24.64 -14.44 6.82
C ARG A 425 -26.00 -13.93 6.38
N GLY A 426 -26.18 -13.67 5.09
CA GLY A 426 -27.39 -13.07 4.55
C GLY A 426 -27.57 -11.57 4.83
N ASP A 427 -28.74 -11.06 4.46
CA ASP A 427 -29.05 -9.62 4.44
C ASP A 427 -29.56 -9.11 5.79
N TRP A 428 -28.66 -8.54 6.59
CA TRP A 428 -28.91 -7.96 7.90
C TRP A 428 -28.60 -6.47 7.90
N THR A 429 -29.57 -5.65 8.29
CA THR A 429 -29.39 -4.21 8.49
C THR A 429 -29.27 -3.90 9.97
N PHE A 430 -28.24 -3.15 10.36
CA PHE A 430 -27.96 -2.77 11.74
C PHE A 430 -28.59 -1.41 12.06
N GLY A 431 -29.44 -1.38 13.09
CA GLY A 431 -29.95 -0.15 13.66
C GLY A 431 -28.90 0.63 14.46
N LYS A 432 -29.20 1.89 14.77
CA LYS A 432 -28.35 2.76 15.57
C LYS A 432 -28.02 2.15 16.92
N GLY A 433 -26.73 2.16 17.29
CA GLY A 433 -26.29 1.80 18.63
C GLY A 433 -26.42 0.31 18.97
N VAL A 434 -26.51 -0.56 17.96
CA VAL A 434 -26.37 -2.00 18.18
C VAL A 434 -25.00 -2.28 18.82
N THR A 435 -24.97 -3.18 19.81
CA THR A 435 -23.75 -3.58 20.52
C THR A 435 -23.49 -5.07 20.31
N VAL A 436 -22.27 -5.45 19.99
CA VAL A 436 -21.83 -6.85 19.89
C VAL A 436 -20.92 -7.17 21.07
N LYS A 437 -21.18 -8.30 21.76
CA LYS A 437 -20.40 -8.78 22.90
C LYS A 437 -19.99 -10.23 22.70
N GLY A 438 -18.72 -10.55 22.94
CA GLY A 438 -18.17 -11.89 22.73
C GLY A 438 -18.22 -12.32 21.27
N GLU A 439 -18.50 -13.60 21.03
CA GLU A 439 -18.60 -14.19 19.69
C GLU A 439 -20.07 -14.25 19.27
N VAL A 440 -20.39 -13.58 18.16
CA VAL A 440 -21.75 -13.51 17.61
C VAL A 440 -21.74 -13.98 16.17
N GLU A 441 -22.72 -14.83 15.83
CA GLU A 441 -23.03 -15.26 14.48
C GLU A 441 -24.50 -14.96 14.18
N LEU A 442 -24.73 -14.25 13.08
CA LEU A 442 -26.06 -14.03 12.51
C LEU A 442 -26.20 -14.94 11.29
N ASP A 443 -27.06 -15.95 11.41
CA ASP A 443 -27.32 -16.91 10.35
C ASP A 443 -28.12 -16.29 9.20
N GLU A 444 -28.08 -16.96 8.04
CA GLU A 444 -28.90 -16.59 6.90
C GLU A 444 -30.39 -16.69 7.24
N ALA A 445 -31.12 -15.61 6.99
CA ALA A 445 -32.57 -15.56 7.18
C ALA A 445 -33.30 -15.69 5.83
N PRO A 446 -34.54 -16.23 5.79
CA PRO A 446 -35.32 -16.40 4.56
C PRO A 446 -35.63 -15.08 3.81
N SER A 447 -35.46 -13.95 4.48
CA SER A 447 -35.68 -12.61 3.95
C SER A 447 -34.81 -11.61 4.71
N ALA A 448 -34.57 -10.44 4.12
CA ALA A 448 -33.78 -9.39 4.75
C ALA A 448 -34.29 -9.05 6.16
N GLN A 449 -33.38 -9.04 7.12
CA GLN A 449 -33.67 -8.75 8.53
C GLN A 449 -33.13 -7.38 8.92
N ARG A 450 -33.74 -6.77 9.93
CA ARG A 450 -33.25 -5.54 10.54
C ARG A 450 -33.16 -5.71 12.05
N LEU A 451 -32.01 -5.35 12.60
CA LEU A 451 -31.82 -5.25 14.04
C LEU A 451 -32.33 -3.89 14.52
N ASP A 452 -33.12 -3.91 15.58
CA ASP A 452 -33.67 -2.70 16.17
C ASP A 452 -32.57 -1.83 16.79
N PRO A 453 -32.78 -0.50 16.88
CA PRO A 453 -31.85 0.38 17.57
C PRO A 453 -31.60 -0.06 19.02
N GLY A 454 -30.34 -0.03 19.43
CA GLY A 454 -29.92 -0.42 20.79
C GLY A 454 -29.94 -1.92 21.08
N THR A 455 -30.22 -2.78 20.09
CA THR A 455 -30.10 -4.24 20.28
C THR A 455 -28.69 -4.61 20.76
N VAL A 456 -28.63 -5.45 21.78
CA VAL A 456 -27.37 -6.06 22.24
C VAL A 456 -27.34 -7.49 21.71
N LEU A 457 -26.36 -7.79 20.87
CA LEU A 457 -26.06 -9.12 20.37
C LEU A 457 -24.94 -9.71 21.23
N GLY A 458 -25.14 -10.93 21.69
CA GLY A 458 -24.15 -11.62 22.51
C GLY A 458 -24.27 -11.31 24.00
N GLY A 459 -23.77 -12.28 24.77
CA GLY A 459 -24.00 -12.46 26.20
C GLY A 459 -23.83 -13.92 26.56
#